data_AF-A0A0F9J085-F1
#
_entry.id   AF-A0A0F9J085-F1
#
_cell.length_a   1.000
_cell.length_b   1.000
_cell.length_c   1.000
_cell.angle_alpha   90.00
_cell.angle_beta   90.00
_cell.angle_gamma   90.00
#
_symmetry.space_group_name_H-M   'P 1'
#
loop_
_entity.id
_entity.type
_entity.pdbx_description
1 polymer ?
#
loop_
_entity_poly.entity_id
_entity_poly.type
_entity_poly.pdbx_seq_one_letter_code
_entity_poly.pdbx_strand_id
1 'polypeptide(L)'
;MYSWEFGHEELRDLDNNGVYEVNFPNIPEGNFIIIITASAGSEYNFEPFEITLIVSNPEVGPGLDLSWLVFVLIGGIVGLVSIFTLYQTHFKYPPMVRKIKKLRKKISKGKTTKSILVKMREDIIDCSLQDSLQLLKLEEIKSDKFSKPENIPTSEFKL
;
A
#
# COMPACT_ATOMS: atom_id res chain seq x y z
N MET A 1 -60.47 -0.38 26.39
CA MET A 1 -59.52 0.05 27.44
C MET A 1 -58.27 -0.78 27.32
N TYR A 2 -57.10 -0.21 27.62
CA TYR A 2 -55.87 -0.98 27.80
C TYR A 2 -55.30 -0.75 29.19
N SER A 3 -54.58 -1.75 29.71
CA SER A 3 -53.86 -1.69 30.98
C SER A 3 -52.48 -2.33 30.81
N TRP A 4 -51.46 -1.74 31.43
CA TRP A 4 -50.09 -2.22 31.40
C TRP A 4 -49.35 -1.76 32.67
N GLU A 5 -48.08 -2.12 32.82
CA GLU A 5 -47.30 -1.90 34.05
C GLU A 5 -47.26 -0.43 34.51
N PHE A 6 -47.36 0.53 33.60
CA PHE A 6 -47.27 1.96 33.92
C PHE A 6 -48.61 2.71 33.93
N GLY A 7 -49.74 2.04 33.67
CA GLY A 7 -51.05 2.70 33.73
C GLY A 7 -52.19 2.00 33.00
N HIS A 8 -53.32 2.68 32.88
CA HIS A 8 -54.48 2.23 32.11
C HIS A 8 -55.16 3.44 31.46
N GLU A 9 -55.61 3.30 30.21
CA GLU A 9 -56.36 4.35 29.52
C GLU A 9 -57.44 3.77 28.58
N GLU A 10 -58.38 4.65 28.19
CA GLU A 10 -59.43 4.33 27.23
C GLU A 10 -58.97 4.59 25.79
N LEU A 11 -59.07 3.58 24.93
CA LEU A 11 -58.89 3.76 23.49
C LEU A 11 -60.20 4.26 22.89
N ARG A 12 -60.15 5.34 22.11
CA ARG A 12 -61.29 5.91 21.41
C ARG A 12 -61.05 5.86 19.91
N ASP A 13 -62.02 5.31 19.19
CA ASP A 13 -62.06 5.34 17.74
C ASP A 13 -62.76 6.63 17.31
N LEU A 14 -61.98 7.64 16.92
CA LEU A 14 -62.49 8.98 16.57
C LEU A 14 -63.06 9.03 15.15
N ASP A 15 -62.55 8.19 14.25
CA ASP A 15 -62.93 8.14 12.83
C ASP A 15 -63.84 6.94 12.50
N ASN A 16 -64.19 6.13 13.51
CA ASN A 16 -65.10 4.99 13.44
C ASN A 16 -64.68 3.96 12.38
N ASN A 17 -63.36 3.72 12.27
CA ASN A 17 -62.77 2.82 11.30
C ASN A 17 -62.44 1.43 11.89
N GLY A 18 -62.67 1.22 13.19
CA GLY A 18 -62.38 -0.01 13.93
C GLY A 18 -60.91 -0.16 14.34
N VAL A 19 -60.08 0.87 14.16
CA VAL A 19 -58.65 0.90 14.50
C VAL A 19 -58.45 1.82 15.70
N TYR A 20 -57.69 1.31 16.68
CA TYR A 20 -57.39 2.02 17.91
C TYR A 20 -55.88 2.22 18.01
N GLU A 21 -55.44 3.46 18.25
CA GLU A 21 -54.03 3.81 18.34
C GLU A 21 -53.69 4.33 19.75
N VAL A 22 -52.48 4.00 20.21
CA VAL A 22 -51.91 4.46 21.48
C VAL A 22 -50.42 4.71 21.30
N ASN A 23 -49.93 5.79 21.88
CA ASN A 23 -48.51 6.16 21.86
C ASN A 23 -47.90 5.98 23.25
N PHE A 24 -46.83 5.19 23.34
CA PHE A 24 -46.08 4.96 24.57
C PHE A 24 -44.73 5.69 24.50
N PRO A 25 -44.59 6.90 25.07
CA PRO A 25 -43.33 7.63 25.06
C PRO A 25 -42.35 7.07 26.10
N ASN A 26 -41.06 7.04 25.76
CA ASN A 26 -39.95 6.74 26.68
C ASN A 26 -40.05 5.41 27.45
N ILE A 27 -40.40 4.32 26.76
CA ILE A 27 -40.44 3.00 27.39
C ILE A 27 -39.01 2.52 27.67
N PRO A 28 -38.69 2.10 28.90
CA PRO A 28 -37.38 1.53 29.21
C PRO A 28 -37.19 0.16 28.55
N GLU A 29 -35.95 -0.31 28.50
CA GLU A 29 -35.64 -1.67 28.02
C GLU A 29 -36.29 -2.71 28.93
N GLY A 30 -36.95 -3.70 28.32
CA GLY A 30 -37.67 -4.72 29.06
C GLY A 30 -38.78 -5.40 28.27
N ASN A 31 -39.47 -6.31 28.96
CA ASN A 31 -40.60 -7.04 28.44
C ASN A 31 -41.85 -6.60 29.20
N PHE A 32 -42.82 -6.04 28.49
CA PHE A 32 -44.05 -5.51 29.07
C PHE A 32 -45.26 -6.26 28.51
N ILE A 33 -46.26 -6.47 29.35
CA ILE A 33 -47.53 -7.06 28.93
C ILE A 33 -48.58 -5.96 28.89
N ILE A 34 -49.22 -5.79 27.74
CA ILE A 34 -50.34 -4.88 27.53
C ILE A 34 -51.60 -5.72 27.42
N ILE A 35 -52.57 -5.45 28.29
CA ILE A 35 -53.86 -6.14 28.32
C ILE A 35 -54.89 -5.22 27.70
N ILE A 36 -55.54 -5.67 26.63
CA ILE A 36 -56.63 -4.98 25.97
C ILE A 36 -57.94 -5.60 26.41
N THR A 37 -58.86 -4.77 26.90
CA THR A 37 -60.22 -5.18 27.26
C THR A 37 -61.22 -4.34 26.48
N ALA A 38 -62.06 -5.02 25.70
CA ALA A 38 -63.20 -4.42 25.03
C ALA A 38 -64.46 -4.55 25.90
N SER A 39 -65.37 -3.59 25.78
CA SER A 39 -66.69 -3.66 26.36
C SER A 39 -67.67 -2.94 25.44
N ALA A 40 -68.79 -3.59 25.14
CA ALA A 40 -69.86 -3.02 24.31
C ALA A 40 -71.21 -3.57 24.77
N GLY A 41 -72.00 -2.74 25.46
CA GLY A 41 -73.30 -3.12 26.00
C GLY A 41 -73.25 -4.27 27.00
N SER A 42 -74.43 -4.74 27.43
CA SER A 42 -74.58 -5.87 28.37
C SER A 42 -74.81 -7.23 27.68
N GLU A 43 -74.92 -7.24 26.36
CA GLU A 43 -75.29 -8.43 25.57
C GLU A 43 -74.10 -9.19 24.98
N TYR A 44 -72.89 -8.66 25.16
CA TYR A 44 -71.67 -9.21 24.59
C TYR A 44 -70.65 -9.51 25.68
N ASN A 45 -70.03 -10.69 25.60
CA ASN A 45 -68.88 -11.06 26.42
C ASN A 45 -67.61 -10.87 25.59
N PHE A 46 -66.67 -10.11 26.14
CA PHE A 46 -65.36 -9.87 25.54
C PHE A 46 -64.29 -10.48 26.42
N GLU A 47 -63.35 -11.18 25.81
CA GLU A 47 -62.19 -11.70 26.51
C GLU A 47 -61.05 -10.70 26.45
N PRO A 48 -60.26 -10.56 27.54
CA PRO A 48 -59.06 -9.74 27.51
C PRO A 48 -58.00 -10.37 26.61
N PHE A 49 -57.30 -9.54 25.85
CA PHE A 49 -56.22 -9.96 24.96
C PHE A 49 -54.88 -9.44 25.48
N GLU A 50 -53.86 -10.30 25.49
CA GLU A 50 -52.52 -9.95 25.97
C GLU A 50 -51.55 -9.75 24.81
N ILE A 51 -50.82 -8.62 24.84
CA ILE A 51 -49.77 -8.27 23.89
C ILE A 51 -48.46 -8.16 24.65
N THR A 52 -47.45 -8.92 24.21
CA THR A 52 -46.09 -8.81 24.74
C THR A 52 -45.29 -7.80 23.93
N LEU A 53 -44.92 -6.69 24.57
CA LEU A 53 -44.01 -5.69 24.03
C LEU A 53 -42.58 -5.97 24.51
N ILE A 54 -41.67 -6.22 23.58
CA ILE A 54 -40.25 -6.40 23.86
C ILE A 54 -39.54 -5.13 23.40
N VAL A 55 -39.01 -4.37 24.34
CA VAL A 55 -38.19 -3.17 24.06
C VAL A 55 -36.74 -3.54 24.30
N SER A 56 -35.97 -3.64 23.22
CA SER A 56 -34.53 -3.82 23.27
C SER A 56 -33.84 -2.59 22.69
N ASN A 57 -32.83 -2.13 23.40
CA ASN A 57 -31.85 -1.23 22.84
C ASN A 57 -30.74 -2.09 22.27
N PRO A 58 -30.49 -2.05 20.96
CA PRO A 58 -29.31 -2.71 20.45
C PRO A 58 -28.11 -2.01 21.08
N GLU A 59 -27.40 -2.71 21.97
CA GLU A 59 -26.03 -2.37 22.29
C GLU A 59 -25.26 -2.41 20.97
N VAL A 60 -25.17 -1.26 20.32
CA VAL A 60 -24.11 -0.96 19.37
C VAL A 60 -22.84 -0.88 20.19
N GLY A 61 -22.34 -2.05 20.60
CA GLY A 61 -20.99 -2.20 21.07
C GLY A 61 -20.05 -1.54 20.06
N PRO A 62 -18.88 -1.04 20.48
CA PRO A 62 -17.93 -0.42 19.56
C PRO A 62 -17.73 -1.39 18.41
N GLY A 63 -18.24 -1.03 17.23
CA GLY A 63 -18.21 -1.89 16.06
C GLY A 63 -16.78 -2.36 15.88
N LEU A 64 -16.59 -3.63 15.48
CA LEU A 64 -15.28 -4.24 15.31
C LEU A 64 -14.28 -3.21 14.76
N ASP A 65 -13.26 -2.87 15.54
CA ASP A 65 -12.26 -1.86 15.17
C ASP A 65 -11.43 -2.38 13.99
N LEU A 66 -11.96 -2.21 12.79
CA LEU A 66 -11.34 -2.61 11.53
C LEU A 66 -10.11 -1.75 11.17
N SER A 67 -9.75 -0.79 12.03
CA SER A 67 -8.56 0.05 11.92
C SER A 67 -7.30 -0.79 11.67
N TRP A 68 -7.16 -1.93 12.34
CA TRP A 68 -6.04 -2.86 12.13
C TRP A 68 -5.97 -3.37 10.68
N LEU A 69 -7.10 -3.75 10.11
CA LEU A 69 -7.20 -4.24 8.73
C LEU A 69 -6.77 -3.17 7.73
N VAL A 70 -7.17 -1.91 7.97
CA VAL A 70 -6.78 -0.77 7.12
C VAL A 70 -5.26 -0.55 7.15
N PHE A 71 -4.61 -0.65 8.31
CA PHE A 71 -3.15 -0.51 8.41
C PHE A 71 -2.41 -1.61 7.66
N VAL A 72 -2.87 -2.87 7.74
CA VAL A 72 -2.27 -3.98 6.98
C VAL A 72 -2.42 -3.77 5.48
N LEU A 73 -3.58 -3.30 5.02
CA LEU A 73 -3.82 -3.02 3.61
C LEU A 73 -2.90 -1.92 3.08
N ILE A 74 -2.77 -0.81 3.83
CA ILE A 74 -1.87 0.30 3.47
C ILE A 74 -0.42 -0.19 3.46
N GLY A 75 0.00 -0.94 4.48
CA GLY A 75 1.34 -1.52 4.55
C GLY A 75 1.65 -2.42 3.35
N GLY A 76 0.69 -3.26 2.94
CA GLY A 76 0.81 -4.11 1.76
C GLY A 76 0.98 -3.33 0.46
N ILE A 77 0.18 -2.28 0.25
CA ILE A 77 0.28 -1.41 -0.93
C ILE A 77 1.63 -0.69 -0.99
N VAL A 78 2.03 -0.08 0.13
CA VAL A 78 3.32 0.63 0.22
C VAL A 78 4.48 -0.34 -0.02
N GLY A 79 4.40 -1.56 0.54
CA GLY A 79 5.36 -2.63 0.30
C GLY A 79 5.49 -2.97 -1.19
N LEU A 80 4.38 -3.25 -1.87
CA LEU A 80 4.38 -3.56 -3.30
C LEU A 80 4.97 -2.43 -4.15
N VAL A 81 4.55 -1.19 -3.90
CA VAL A 81 5.04 -0.01 -4.63
C VAL A 81 6.54 0.20 -4.41
N SER A 82 7.04 -0.04 -3.19
CA SER A 82 8.46 0.10 -2.88
C SER A 82 9.33 -0.94 -3.63
N ILE A 83 8.89 -2.20 -3.66
CA ILE A 83 9.59 -3.28 -4.38
C ILE A 83 9.55 -3.01 -5.88
N PHE A 84 8.39 -2.62 -6.41
CA PHE A 84 8.21 -2.32 -7.83
C PHE A 84 9.07 -1.13 -8.29
N THR A 85 9.12 -0.05 -7.50
CA THR A 85 9.96 1.12 -7.80
C THR A 85 11.44 0.79 -7.72
N LEU A 86 11.87 -0.03 -6.75
CA LEU A 86 13.25 -0.49 -6.65
C LEU A 86 13.64 -1.36 -7.85
N TYR A 87 12.76 -2.27 -8.27
CA TYR A 87 12.94 -3.09 -9.48
C TYR A 87 13.09 -2.22 -10.73
N GLN A 88 12.18 -1.27 -10.93
CA GLN A 88 12.17 -0.41 -12.11
C GLN A 88 13.37 0.56 -12.16
N THR A 89 13.86 1.01 -11.01
CA THR A 89 14.98 1.96 -10.94
C THR A 89 16.36 1.29 -10.92
N HIS A 90 16.50 0.16 -10.22
CA HIS A 90 17.78 -0.51 -10.05
C HIS A 90 17.98 -1.66 -11.03
N PHE A 91 16.99 -2.51 -11.28
CA PHE A 91 17.18 -3.76 -12.03
C PHE A 91 16.88 -3.63 -13.53
N LYS A 92 15.96 -2.75 -13.93
CA LYS A 92 15.54 -2.63 -15.35
C LYS A 92 16.64 -2.16 -16.32
N TYR A 93 17.64 -1.40 -15.86
CA TYR A 93 18.63 -0.79 -16.75
C TYR A 93 20.07 -1.09 -16.29
N PRO A 94 20.96 -1.56 -17.18
CA PRO A 94 22.37 -1.81 -16.84
C PRO A 94 23.10 -0.51 -16.42
N PRO A 95 24.21 -0.61 -15.66
CA PRO A 95 24.86 0.52 -15.01
C PRO A 95 25.30 1.63 -15.99
N MET A 96 25.66 1.27 -17.24
CA MET A 96 26.05 2.22 -18.28
C MET A 96 24.89 3.13 -18.71
N VAL A 97 23.69 2.55 -18.95
CA VAL A 97 22.48 3.31 -19.33
C VAL A 97 22.02 4.22 -18.18
N ARG A 98 22.17 3.76 -16.93
CA ARG A 98 21.86 4.56 -15.73
C ARG A 98 22.71 5.83 -15.65
N LYS A 99 24.01 5.76 -15.96
CA LYS A 99 24.92 6.92 -15.95
C LYS A 99 24.52 7.95 -17.01
N ILE A 100 24.22 7.50 -18.24
CA ILE A 100 23.77 8.36 -19.35
C ILE A 100 22.45 9.08 -19.00
N LYS A 101 21.48 8.35 -18.44
CA LYS A 101 20.18 8.93 -18.04
C LYS A 101 20.33 9.94 -16.90
N LYS A 102 21.19 9.68 -15.92
CA LYS A 102 21.52 10.64 -14.84
C LYS A 102 22.18 11.91 -15.40
N LEU A 103 23.08 11.76 -16.36
CA LEU A 103 23.72 12.89 -17.04
C LEU A 103 22.68 13.75 -17.78
N ARG A 104 21.84 13.13 -18.62
CA ARG A 104 20.73 13.82 -19.32
C ARG A 104 19.78 14.53 -18.35
N LYS A 105 19.40 13.89 -17.24
CA LYS A 105 18.52 14.49 -16.23
C LYS A 105 19.18 15.65 -15.47
N LYS A 106 20.50 15.62 -15.27
CA LYS A 106 21.24 16.75 -14.67
C LYS A 106 21.33 17.94 -15.63
N ILE A 107 21.62 17.68 -16.92
CA ILE A 107 21.64 18.69 -17.99
C ILE A 107 20.26 19.33 -18.14
N SER A 108 19.20 18.52 -18.24
CA SER A 108 17.81 19.00 -18.32
C SER A 108 17.35 19.81 -17.10
N LYS A 109 17.98 19.63 -15.94
CA LYS A 109 17.69 20.39 -14.72
C LYS A 109 18.63 21.59 -14.51
N GLY A 110 19.45 21.93 -15.51
CA GLY A 110 20.40 23.04 -15.43
C GLY A 110 21.48 22.89 -14.35
N LYS A 111 21.70 21.67 -13.84
CA LYS A 111 22.72 21.43 -12.82
C LYS A 111 24.08 21.35 -13.49
N THR A 112 25.07 22.07 -12.96
CA THR A 112 26.45 22.04 -13.44
C THR A 112 26.98 20.61 -13.36
N THR A 113 27.07 19.96 -14.52
CA THR A 113 27.75 18.68 -14.66
C THR A 113 29.24 18.95 -14.83
N LYS A 114 30.10 18.12 -14.23
CA LYS A 114 31.53 18.13 -14.55
C LYS A 114 31.66 18.14 -16.07
N SER A 115 32.38 19.12 -16.61
CA SER A 115 32.67 19.20 -18.03
C SER A 115 33.19 17.83 -18.46
N ILE A 116 32.43 17.15 -19.31
CA ILE A 116 32.97 16.00 -20.01
C ILE A 116 33.97 16.65 -20.94
N LEU A 117 35.25 16.54 -20.60
CA LEU A 117 36.34 16.95 -21.46
C LEU A 117 36.23 16.05 -22.69
N VAL A 118 35.48 16.54 -23.68
CA VAL A 118 35.44 15.97 -25.01
C VAL A 118 36.84 16.19 -25.51
N LYS A 119 37.66 15.12 -25.48
CA LYS A 119 38.96 15.14 -26.13
C LYS A 119 38.72 15.63 -27.56
N MET A 120 39.39 16.72 -27.92
CA MET A 120 39.28 17.22 -29.29
C MET A 120 39.83 16.15 -30.23
N ARG A 121 39.42 16.17 -31.49
CA ARG A 121 39.87 15.17 -32.47
C ARG A 121 41.40 15.13 -32.55
N GLU A 122 42.04 16.28 -32.38
CA GLU A 122 43.49 16.44 -32.28
C GLU A 122 44.08 15.63 -31.12
N ASP A 123 43.56 15.75 -29.90
CA ASP A 123 44.04 15.00 -28.73
C ASP A 123 43.90 13.47 -28.89
N ILE A 124 42.87 13.02 -29.62
CA ILE A 124 42.65 11.59 -29.91
C ILE A 124 43.71 11.09 -30.88
N ILE A 125 44.01 11.89 -31.92
CA ILE A 125 45.02 11.56 -32.93
C ILE A 125 46.40 11.52 -32.28
N ASP A 126 46.75 12.53 -31.47
CA ASP A 126 48.05 12.61 -30.79
C ASP A 126 48.26 11.46 -29.81
N CYS A 127 47.24 11.10 -29.01
CA CYS A 127 47.30 9.91 -28.17
C CYS A 127 47.52 8.63 -29.00
N SER A 128 46.80 8.46 -30.12
CA SER A 128 46.93 7.26 -30.96
C SER A 128 48.31 7.14 -31.62
N LEU A 129 48.89 8.27 -32.05
CA LEU A 129 50.24 8.32 -32.60
C LEU A 129 51.28 8.03 -31.52
N GLN A 130 51.13 8.61 -30.33
CA GLN A 130 52.05 8.39 -29.21
C GLN A 130 52.03 6.93 -28.73
N ASP A 131 50.86 6.30 -28.65
CA ASP A 131 50.72 4.88 -28.31
C ASP A 131 51.40 3.98 -29.37
N SER A 132 51.22 4.29 -30.65
CA SER A 132 51.88 3.54 -31.74
C SER A 132 53.41 3.67 -31.70
N LEU A 133 53.94 4.85 -31.38
CA LEU A 133 55.38 5.09 -31.22
C LEU A 133 55.96 4.37 -29.99
N GLN A 134 55.19 4.28 -28.90
CA GLN A 134 55.60 3.51 -27.73
C GLN A 134 55.64 2.01 -28.02
N LEU A 135 54.67 1.49 -28.78
CA LEU A 135 54.65 0.10 -29.24
C LEU A 135 55.86 -0.22 -30.13
N LEU A 136 56.19 0.65 -31.09
CA LEU A 136 57.36 0.48 -31.96
C LEU A 136 58.68 0.51 -31.17
N LYS A 137 58.82 1.43 -30.19
CA LYS A 137 59.99 1.45 -29.30
C LYS A 137 60.12 0.20 -28.45
N LEU A 138 59.00 -0.33 -27.95
CA LEU A 138 58.99 -1.59 -27.21
C LEU A 138 59.38 -2.78 -28.09
N GLU A 139 59.00 -2.75 -29.37
CA GLU A 139 59.38 -3.77 -30.35
C GLU A 139 60.88 -3.70 -30.71
N GLU A 140 61.45 -2.50 -30.90
CA GLU A 140 62.90 -2.31 -31.09
C GLU A 140 63.73 -2.80 -29.90
N ILE A 141 63.32 -2.46 -28.67
CA ILE A 141 63.97 -2.93 -27.43
C ILE A 141 63.87 -4.46 -27.30
N LYS A 142 62.77 -5.06 -27.76
CA LYS A 142 62.57 -6.50 -27.75
C LYS A 142 63.44 -7.20 -28.79
N SER A 143 63.65 -6.61 -29.96
CA SER A 143 64.56 -7.15 -30.98
C SER A 143 66.03 -7.06 -30.58
N ASP A 144 66.45 -5.96 -29.93
CA ASP A 144 67.84 -5.74 -29.51
C ASP A 144 68.26 -6.69 -28.36
N LYS A 145 67.31 -7.08 -27.50
CA LYS A 145 67.53 -8.12 -26.47
C LYS A 145 67.66 -9.53 -27.04
N PHE A 146 67.16 -9.80 -28.25
CA PHE A 146 67.27 -11.12 -28.90
C PHE A 146 68.54 -11.27 -29.76
N SER A 147 69.25 -10.18 -30.08
CA SER A 147 70.47 -10.20 -30.89
C SER A 147 71.79 -10.24 -30.09
N LYS A 148 71.75 -10.19 -28.76
CA LYS A 148 72.96 -10.31 -27.93
C LYS A 148 73.12 -11.76 -27.45
N PRO A 149 74.04 -12.57 -28.02
CA PRO A 149 74.26 -13.92 -27.52
C PRO A 149 74.91 -13.85 -26.13
N GLU A 150 74.15 -14.24 -25.11
CA GLU A 150 74.63 -14.48 -23.77
C GLU A 150 75.50 -15.75 -23.79
N ASN A 151 76.82 -15.59 -23.64
CA ASN A 151 77.76 -16.70 -23.52
C ASN A 151 77.46 -17.46 -22.22
N ILE A 152 76.95 -18.69 -22.33
CA ILE A 152 76.76 -19.61 -21.22
C ILE A 152 78.08 -20.37 -20.99
N PRO A 153 78.70 -20.32 -19.79
CA PRO A 153 79.84 -21.17 -19.49
C PRO A 153 79.39 -22.60 -19.16
N THR A 154 79.91 -23.57 -19.91
CA THR A 154 79.66 -25.00 -19.75
C THR A 154 80.57 -25.59 -18.67
N SER A 155 80.06 -25.79 -17.46
CA SER A 155 80.57 -26.73 -16.45
C SER A 155 79.44 -26.84 -15.40
N GLU A 156 78.86 -27.98 -15.05
CA GLU A 156 79.45 -29.28 -14.76
C GLU A 156 78.39 -30.37 -15.03
N PHE A 157 78.71 -31.35 -15.87
CA PHE A 157 78.14 -32.69 -15.77
C PHE A 157 79.25 -33.57 -15.19
N LYS A 158 79.06 -34.03 -13.96
CA LYS A 158 79.81 -35.17 -13.42
C LYS A 158 78.81 -36.19 -12.88
N LEU A 159 79.04 -37.41 -13.33
CA LEU A 159 78.37 -38.69 -13.05
C LEU A 159 78.13 -38.96 -11.56
#